data_AF-A0A6S6ZUH9-F1
#
_entry.id   AF-A0A6S6ZUH9-F1
#
_cell.length_a   1.000
_cell.length_b   1.000
_cell.length_c   1.000
_cell.angle_alpha   90.00
_cell.angle_beta   90.00
_cell.angle_gamma   90.00
#
_symmetry.space_group_name_H-M   'P 1'
#
loop_
_entity.id
_entity.type
_entity.pdbx_description
1 polymer ?
#
loop_
_entity_poly.entity_id
_entity_poly.type
_entity_poly.pdbx_seq_one_letter_code
_entity_poly.pdbx_strand_id
1 'polypeptide(L)'
;MRWKNRPEGSNWGDFGPDDQRGCLNYITPENVLMGIGEVRQGLSFCLSLPLDYPGGNGVNVRRLPPKLRPTERDGDQYMNFPLGRLRPGCVDVLSDDIVEMSLQYSTQWDSLAHVGALFDANGDGLPERVYYNGYRPNDHVVGPVDYDVDNGFAKTDLGQGVASNAKKLDITQLAESCLQSRGVMVDLAKHYGRAQKSVGYDDLMRILESDRIEIERGDIVLFHTEFGDALLEKNREPDAHTLHEICAGLDGSDEKLLQWISDSKVAAMASDNHALEIYPTQKPNACCAALPLHHHCIFKLGMPIGEMWYLGQLARWLQTNGRSRFLLTAPPLNLPGAVGSPVTPVATV
;
A
#
# COMPACT_ATOMS: atom_id res chain seq x y z
N MET A 1 17.17 5.14 -23.36
CA MET A 1 17.12 5.00 -21.88
C MET A 1 16.19 6.08 -21.37
N ARG A 2 15.26 5.79 -20.45
CA ARG A 2 14.24 6.78 -19.97
C ARG A 2 14.83 7.91 -19.11
N TRP A 3 16.05 7.70 -18.63
CA TRP A 3 16.77 8.60 -17.77
C TRP A 3 18.26 8.59 -18.16
N LYS A 4 18.94 9.70 -17.91
CA LYS A 4 20.39 9.90 -17.94
C LYS A 4 20.94 10.00 -16.52
N ASN A 5 20.22 10.72 -15.66
CA ASN A 5 20.46 10.77 -14.22
C ASN A 5 19.48 9.83 -13.51
N ARG A 6 19.93 9.18 -12.45
CA ARG A 6 19.04 8.46 -11.53
C ARG A 6 19.10 9.08 -10.13
N PRO A 7 18.02 9.05 -9.33
CA PRO A 7 18.06 9.58 -7.98
C PRO A 7 19.13 8.86 -7.15
N GLU A 8 19.83 9.60 -6.30
CA GLU A 8 20.88 9.02 -5.44
C GLU A 8 20.29 7.96 -4.50
N GLY A 9 20.96 6.80 -4.41
CA GLY A 9 20.48 5.67 -3.60
C GLY A 9 19.16 5.06 -4.06
N SER A 10 18.77 5.25 -5.33
CA SER A 10 17.62 4.59 -5.95
C SER A 10 17.98 3.24 -6.58
N ASN A 11 16.97 2.39 -6.79
CA ASN A 11 17.08 1.13 -7.52
C ASN A 11 16.85 1.31 -9.04
N TRP A 12 16.89 2.54 -9.56
CA TRP A 12 16.62 2.80 -10.98
C TRP A 12 17.70 2.15 -11.84
N GLY A 13 17.26 1.28 -12.74
CA GLY A 13 18.12 0.47 -13.62
C GLY A 13 18.70 -0.80 -12.99
N ASP A 14 18.63 -0.98 -11.67
CA ASP A 14 19.27 -2.13 -11.00
C ASP A 14 18.62 -3.46 -11.38
N PHE A 15 17.30 -3.46 -11.65
CA PHE A 15 16.56 -4.62 -12.18
C PHE A 15 16.39 -4.58 -13.71
N GLY A 16 17.11 -3.69 -14.37
CA GLY A 16 17.00 -3.45 -15.81
C GLY A 16 16.20 -2.19 -16.14
N PRO A 17 16.41 -1.64 -17.35
CA PRO A 17 15.80 -0.37 -17.73
C PRO A 17 14.27 -0.47 -17.75
N ASP A 18 13.69 -1.56 -18.25
CA ASP A 18 12.23 -1.75 -18.43
C ASP A 18 11.52 -2.37 -17.21
N ASP A 19 12.21 -2.49 -16.08
CA ASP A 19 11.60 -3.02 -14.87
C ASP A 19 10.41 -2.19 -14.40
N GLN A 20 9.37 -2.90 -13.96
CA GLN A 20 8.13 -2.36 -13.39
C GLN A 20 7.78 -3.01 -12.04
N ARG A 21 8.61 -3.95 -11.57
CA ARG A 21 8.37 -4.74 -10.35
C ARG A 21 9.08 -4.17 -9.14
N GLY A 22 10.19 -3.44 -9.36
CA GLY A 22 11.02 -2.87 -8.31
C GLY A 22 11.44 -3.91 -7.28
N CYS A 23 11.23 -3.61 -5.99
CA CYS A 23 11.64 -4.49 -4.89
C CYS A 23 10.94 -5.86 -4.89
N LEU A 24 9.84 -6.05 -5.63
CA LEU A 24 9.24 -7.39 -5.79
C LEU A 24 10.19 -8.39 -6.48
N ASN A 25 11.21 -7.89 -7.20
CA ASN A 25 12.28 -8.74 -7.75
C ASN A 25 13.15 -9.38 -6.65
N TYR A 26 13.03 -8.96 -5.39
CA TYR A 26 13.66 -9.62 -4.25
C TYR A 26 12.90 -10.85 -3.76
N ILE A 27 11.64 -11.06 -4.15
CA ILE A 27 10.89 -12.27 -3.82
C ILE A 27 11.35 -13.40 -4.74
N THR A 28 11.92 -14.45 -4.16
CA THR A 28 12.31 -15.68 -4.86
C THR A 28 11.53 -16.89 -4.33
N PRO A 29 11.56 -18.05 -5.02
CA PRO A 29 10.97 -19.28 -4.49
C PRO A 29 11.50 -19.66 -3.10
N GLU A 30 12.75 -19.35 -2.79
CA GLU A 30 13.35 -19.56 -1.48
C GLU A 30 12.65 -18.73 -0.40
N ASN A 31 12.29 -17.47 -0.68
CA ASN A 31 11.54 -16.65 0.26
C ASN A 31 10.15 -17.23 0.57
N VAL A 32 9.47 -17.77 -0.45
CA VAL A 32 8.19 -18.45 -0.27
C VAL A 32 8.37 -19.69 0.61
N LEU A 33 9.41 -20.49 0.37
CA LEU A 33 9.73 -21.66 1.20
C LEU A 33 10.09 -21.28 2.64
N MET A 34 10.78 -20.15 2.86
CA MET A 34 11.02 -19.63 4.21
C MET A 34 9.70 -19.30 4.91
N GLY A 35 8.76 -18.64 4.22
CA GLY A 35 7.42 -18.37 4.74
C GLY A 35 6.65 -19.66 5.05
N ILE A 36 6.66 -20.64 4.15
CA ILE A 36 6.06 -21.97 4.38
C ILE A 36 6.68 -22.64 5.61
N GLY A 37 7.99 -22.49 5.82
CA GLY A 37 8.70 -22.97 7.01
C GLY A 37 8.22 -22.34 8.32
N GLU A 38 7.52 -21.22 8.27
CA GLU A 38 6.89 -20.61 9.44
C GLU A 38 5.49 -21.18 9.73
N VAL A 39 4.89 -21.98 8.85
CA VAL A 39 3.58 -22.59 9.10
C VAL A 39 3.72 -23.83 9.98
N ARG A 40 3.44 -23.68 11.27
CA ARG A 40 3.55 -24.73 12.29
C ARG A 40 2.22 -25.11 12.91
N GLN A 41 1.25 -24.20 12.90
CA GLN A 41 -0.06 -24.42 13.53
C GLN A 41 -1.17 -24.57 12.49
N GLY A 42 -0.98 -24.02 11.28
CA GLY A 42 -2.01 -24.00 10.23
C GLY A 42 -3.14 -23.03 10.54
N LEU A 43 -2.89 -22.03 11.39
CA LEU A 43 -3.86 -20.98 11.71
C LEU A 43 -3.72 -19.83 10.72
N SER A 44 -4.84 -19.41 10.12
CA SER A 44 -4.89 -18.29 9.19
C SER A 44 -5.53 -17.06 9.82
N PHE A 45 -4.95 -15.90 9.58
CA PHE A 45 -5.41 -14.59 10.04
C PHE A 45 -5.76 -13.73 8.83
N CYS A 46 -6.99 -13.22 8.79
CA CYS A 46 -7.40 -12.19 7.83
C CYS A 46 -6.83 -10.85 8.29
N LEU A 47 -5.96 -10.26 7.47
CA LEU A 47 -5.32 -8.97 7.76
C LEU A 47 -6.03 -7.80 7.07
N SER A 48 -7.30 -7.99 6.72
CA SER A 48 -8.13 -6.97 6.08
C SER A 48 -9.08 -6.36 7.10
N LEU A 49 -9.16 -5.03 7.09
CA LEU A 49 -10.35 -4.35 7.57
C LEU A 49 -11.54 -4.71 6.66
N PRO A 50 -12.77 -4.70 7.19
CA PRO A 50 -13.95 -4.67 6.35
C PRO A 50 -13.90 -3.42 5.44
N LEU A 51 -14.27 -3.57 4.16
CA LEU A 51 -14.08 -2.51 3.15
C LEU A 51 -14.87 -1.22 3.43
N ASP A 52 -15.87 -1.27 4.31
CA ASP A 52 -16.65 -0.11 4.77
C ASP A 52 -15.97 0.66 5.92
N TYR A 53 -14.79 0.24 6.38
CA TYR A 53 -13.91 1.03 7.24
C TYR A 53 -12.92 1.85 6.40
N PRO A 54 -12.59 3.09 6.82
CA PRO A 54 -12.78 3.68 8.16
C PRO A 54 -14.20 4.16 8.47
N GLY A 55 -15.09 4.23 7.48
CA GLY A 55 -16.37 4.93 7.58
C GLY A 55 -16.20 6.42 7.27
N GLY A 56 -17.16 7.00 6.55
CA GLY A 56 -17.06 8.37 6.05
C GLY A 56 -15.80 8.58 5.19
N ASN A 57 -15.26 9.80 5.19
CA ASN A 57 -14.02 10.18 4.48
C ASN A 57 -13.05 10.98 5.40
N GLY A 58 -13.13 10.76 6.71
CA GLY A 58 -12.36 11.52 7.70
C GLY A 58 -10.83 11.30 7.63
N VAL A 59 -10.40 10.09 7.24
CA VAL A 59 -8.96 9.78 7.04
C VAL A 59 -8.40 10.48 5.80
N ASN A 60 -9.20 10.57 4.73
CA ASN A 60 -8.82 11.26 3.50
C ASN A 60 -10.07 11.73 2.76
N VAL A 61 -10.27 13.05 2.70
CA VAL A 61 -11.49 13.67 2.16
C VAL A 61 -11.79 13.31 0.71
N ARG A 62 -10.78 12.87 -0.06
CA ARG A 62 -10.91 12.46 -1.47
C ARG A 62 -11.37 11.01 -1.64
N ARG A 63 -11.24 10.18 -0.61
CA ARG A 63 -11.48 8.74 -0.65
C ARG A 63 -12.85 8.45 -0.02
N LEU A 64 -13.82 8.04 -0.83
CA LEU A 64 -15.21 7.82 -0.41
C LEU A 64 -15.46 6.33 -0.06
N PRO A 65 -16.38 6.05 0.88
CA PRO A 65 -16.75 4.68 1.25
C PRO A 65 -17.32 3.89 0.06
N PRO A 66 -17.19 2.55 0.09
CA PRO A 66 -17.80 1.70 -0.92
C PRO A 66 -19.32 1.85 -0.93
N LYS A 67 -19.91 1.87 -2.13
CA LYS A 67 -21.36 1.87 -2.35
C LYS A 67 -21.76 0.55 -2.99
N LEU A 68 -22.46 -0.28 -2.25
CA LEU A 68 -23.06 -1.52 -2.75
C LEU A 68 -24.45 -1.25 -3.32
N ARG A 69 -24.73 -1.83 -4.49
CA ARG A 69 -26.04 -1.77 -5.14
C ARG A 69 -26.26 -3.03 -5.99
N PRO A 70 -27.50 -3.47 -6.22
CA PRO A 70 -27.77 -4.59 -7.10
C PRO A 70 -27.32 -4.29 -8.54
N THR A 71 -27.00 -5.35 -9.29
CA THR A 71 -26.96 -5.25 -10.76
C THR A 71 -28.39 -5.01 -11.28
N GLU A 72 -28.49 -4.43 -12.48
CA GLU A 72 -29.76 -4.12 -13.11
C GLU A 72 -29.76 -4.64 -14.55
N ARG A 73 -30.89 -5.21 -14.96
CA ARG A 73 -31.13 -5.57 -16.35
C ARG A 73 -32.61 -5.38 -16.68
N ASP A 74 -32.88 -4.72 -17.80
CA ASP A 74 -34.24 -4.48 -18.31
C ASP A 74 -35.17 -3.77 -17.28
N GLY A 75 -34.58 -2.94 -16.39
CA GLY A 75 -35.28 -2.21 -15.33
C GLY A 75 -35.57 -3.02 -14.06
N ASP A 76 -35.25 -4.32 -14.05
CA ASP A 76 -35.34 -5.16 -12.85
C ASP A 76 -33.99 -5.21 -12.12
N GLN A 77 -34.03 -5.06 -10.79
CA GLN A 77 -32.86 -5.22 -9.92
C GLN A 77 -32.65 -6.69 -9.55
N TYR A 78 -31.42 -7.17 -9.64
CA TYR A 78 -31.08 -8.58 -9.41
C TYR A 78 -30.67 -8.81 -7.96
N MET A 79 -31.60 -8.59 -7.03
CA MET A 79 -31.43 -8.92 -5.61
C MET A 79 -32.66 -9.68 -5.13
N ASN A 80 -32.47 -10.92 -4.67
CA ASN A 80 -33.58 -11.86 -4.42
C ASN A 80 -34.51 -12.00 -5.64
N PHE A 81 -33.95 -11.94 -6.85
CA PHE A 81 -34.70 -11.93 -8.10
C PHE A 81 -35.20 -13.35 -8.45
N PRO A 82 -36.53 -13.58 -8.50
CA PRO A 82 -37.05 -14.90 -8.81
C PRO A 82 -36.94 -15.17 -10.32
N LEU A 83 -36.11 -16.15 -10.71
CA LEU A 83 -35.83 -16.46 -12.11
C LEU A 83 -37.07 -16.96 -12.87
N GLY A 84 -38.10 -17.42 -12.13
CA GLY A 84 -39.44 -17.70 -12.65
C GLY A 84 -40.07 -16.55 -13.44
N ARG A 85 -39.67 -15.29 -13.19
CA ARG A 85 -40.08 -14.11 -13.98
C ARG A 85 -39.60 -14.16 -15.43
N LEU A 86 -38.45 -14.76 -15.70
CA LEU A 86 -37.88 -14.90 -17.04
C LEU A 86 -38.19 -16.27 -17.66
N ARG A 87 -38.24 -17.31 -16.82
CA ARG A 87 -38.45 -18.70 -17.24
C ARG A 87 -39.48 -19.38 -16.33
N PRO A 88 -40.76 -19.47 -16.75
CA PRO A 88 -41.80 -20.13 -15.96
C PRO A 88 -41.40 -21.55 -15.54
N GLY A 89 -41.60 -21.88 -14.26
CA GLY A 89 -41.21 -23.16 -13.67
C GLY A 89 -39.82 -23.17 -13.00
N CYS A 90 -38.99 -22.14 -13.20
CA CYS A 90 -37.76 -21.97 -12.42
C CYS A 90 -38.07 -21.66 -10.95
N VAL A 91 -37.34 -22.32 -10.05
CA VAL A 91 -37.44 -22.13 -8.59
C VAL A 91 -36.27 -21.30 -8.03
N ASP A 92 -35.29 -20.97 -8.86
CA ASP A 92 -34.09 -20.23 -8.49
C ASP A 92 -34.39 -18.78 -8.11
N VAL A 93 -33.62 -18.27 -7.15
CA VAL A 93 -33.61 -16.87 -6.71
C VAL A 93 -32.18 -16.36 -6.79
N LEU A 94 -31.96 -15.28 -7.56
CA LEU A 94 -30.63 -14.75 -7.86
C LEU A 94 -30.35 -13.44 -7.12
N SER A 95 -29.10 -13.23 -6.74
CA SER A 95 -28.62 -11.98 -6.12
C SER A 95 -27.23 -11.66 -6.65
N ASP A 96 -27.13 -10.57 -7.42
CA ASP A 96 -25.90 -10.04 -8.01
C ASP A 96 -25.77 -8.56 -7.64
N ASP A 97 -24.57 -8.12 -7.24
CA ASP A 97 -24.30 -6.75 -6.82
C ASP A 97 -23.09 -6.13 -7.54
N ILE A 98 -22.95 -4.82 -7.36
CA ILE A 98 -21.87 -3.97 -7.84
C ILE A 98 -21.38 -3.16 -6.64
N VAL A 99 -20.06 -2.98 -6.56
CA VAL A 99 -19.43 -2.03 -5.64
C VAL A 99 -18.75 -0.90 -6.42
N GLU A 100 -19.07 0.35 -6.09
CA GLU A 100 -18.29 1.54 -6.47
C GLU A 100 -17.46 1.97 -5.27
N MET A 101 -16.13 2.03 -5.39
CA MET A 101 -15.25 2.37 -4.27
C MET A 101 -13.97 3.09 -4.70
N SER A 102 -13.38 3.84 -3.78
CA SER A 102 -12.00 4.31 -3.93
C SER A 102 -11.03 3.16 -3.66
N LEU A 103 -10.07 2.91 -4.56
CA LEU A 103 -9.13 1.77 -4.42
C LEU A 103 -8.18 1.92 -3.23
N GLN A 104 -7.99 3.16 -2.77
CA GLN A 104 -7.18 3.50 -1.60
C GLN A 104 -8.01 3.74 -0.32
N TYR A 105 -9.25 3.23 -0.26
CA TYR A 105 -10.16 3.52 0.86
C TYR A 105 -9.88 2.72 2.12
N SER A 106 -9.64 1.41 1.98
CA SER A 106 -9.52 0.45 3.09
C SER A 106 -8.16 -0.25 3.06
N THR A 107 -8.02 -1.44 3.64
CA THR A 107 -6.79 -2.24 3.50
C THR A 107 -6.35 -2.35 2.04
N GLN A 108 -5.15 -1.88 1.72
CA GLN A 108 -4.73 -1.68 0.33
C GLN A 108 -3.24 -1.97 0.09
N TRP A 109 -2.92 -2.05 -1.20
CA TRP A 109 -1.58 -1.86 -1.75
C TRP A 109 -1.55 -0.62 -2.65
N ASP A 110 -0.49 0.16 -2.53
CA ASP A 110 -0.10 1.20 -3.46
C ASP A 110 0.88 0.68 -4.49
N SER A 111 0.56 0.89 -5.77
CA SER A 111 1.43 0.50 -6.89
C SER A 111 2.58 1.50 -7.08
N LEU A 112 3.52 1.18 -7.98
CA LEU A 112 4.61 2.08 -8.33
C LEU A 112 4.16 3.31 -9.14
N ALA A 113 2.91 3.31 -9.65
CA ALA A 113 2.26 4.47 -10.24
C ALA A 113 1.57 5.39 -9.21
N HIS A 114 1.49 4.98 -7.92
CA HIS A 114 0.79 5.76 -6.89
C HIS A 114 1.49 7.10 -6.60
N VAL A 115 2.83 7.08 -6.52
CA VAL A 115 3.66 8.24 -6.17
C VAL A 115 4.75 8.44 -7.22
N GLY A 116 4.74 9.63 -7.82
CA GLY A 116 5.85 10.16 -8.63
C GLY A 116 6.58 11.29 -7.91
N ALA A 117 7.56 11.88 -8.57
CA ALA A 117 8.29 13.04 -8.07
C ALA A 117 8.73 13.97 -9.20
N LEU A 118 9.13 15.19 -8.83
CA LEU A 118 9.88 16.09 -9.71
C LEU A 118 11.36 15.73 -9.61
N PHE A 119 11.98 15.38 -10.73
CA PHE A 119 13.39 14.98 -10.78
C PHE A 119 13.98 15.26 -12.16
N ASP A 120 15.20 15.78 -12.23
CA ASP A 120 15.91 15.99 -13.50
C ASP A 120 16.48 14.66 -14.01
N ALA A 121 15.63 13.85 -14.65
CA ALA A 121 16.00 12.54 -15.13
C ALA A 121 16.81 12.64 -16.44
N ASN A 122 16.57 13.67 -17.26
CA ASN A 122 17.23 13.83 -18.56
C ASN A 122 18.62 14.53 -18.47
N GLY A 123 18.93 15.17 -17.34
CA GLY A 123 20.19 15.84 -17.04
C GLY A 123 20.36 17.20 -17.70
N ASP A 124 19.28 17.95 -17.91
CA ASP A 124 19.26 19.31 -18.45
C ASP A 124 19.19 20.40 -17.36
N GLY A 125 19.09 20.01 -16.08
CA GLY A 125 19.01 20.90 -14.94
C GLY A 125 17.58 21.31 -14.57
N LEU A 126 16.55 20.84 -15.28
CA LEU A 126 15.14 21.14 -15.02
C LEU A 126 14.42 19.88 -14.50
N PRO A 127 13.82 19.93 -13.30
CA PRO A 127 13.12 18.77 -12.77
C PRO A 127 11.79 18.55 -13.48
N GLU A 128 11.53 17.31 -13.86
CA GLU A 128 10.30 16.92 -14.56
C GLU A 128 9.49 15.91 -13.75
N ARG A 129 8.19 15.79 -14.03
CA ARG A 129 7.35 14.78 -13.39
C ARG A 129 7.73 13.40 -13.90
N VAL A 130 8.19 12.54 -13.01
CA VAL A 130 8.58 11.15 -13.29
C VAL A 130 8.13 10.21 -12.18
N TYR A 131 8.01 8.94 -12.53
CA TYR A 131 7.73 7.82 -11.62
C TYR A 131 8.97 6.92 -11.54
N TYR A 132 8.89 5.87 -10.72
CA TYR A 132 9.94 4.85 -10.59
C TYR A 132 10.56 4.48 -11.95
N ASN A 133 11.88 4.33 -12.02
CA ASN A 133 12.62 3.96 -13.23
C ASN A 133 12.42 4.89 -14.45
N GLY A 134 12.02 6.15 -14.21
CA GLY A 134 11.88 7.20 -15.21
C GLY A 134 10.63 7.10 -16.10
N TYR A 135 9.62 6.34 -15.70
CA TYR A 135 8.32 6.38 -16.38
C TYR A 135 7.66 7.77 -16.21
N ARG A 136 6.81 8.17 -17.17
CA ARG A 136 6.36 9.56 -17.31
C ARG A 136 4.83 9.70 -17.33
N PRO A 137 4.27 10.79 -16.78
CA PRO A 137 2.86 11.11 -16.95
C PRO A 137 2.51 11.34 -18.43
N ASN A 138 1.23 11.18 -18.78
CA ASN A 138 0.63 11.34 -20.11
C ASN A 138 1.09 10.35 -21.19
N ASP A 139 2.24 9.72 -21.02
CA ASP A 139 2.66 8.59 -21.84
C ASP A 139 2.30 7.26 -21.15
N HIS A 140 2.84 7.07 -19.95
CA HIS A 140 2.79 5.80 -19.21
C HIS A 140 1.73 5.79 -18.11
N VAL A 141 1.57 6.90 -17.39
CA VAL A 141 0.52 7.09 -16.38
C VAL A 141 -0.38 8.21 -16.87
N VAL A 142 -1.61 7.89 -17.25
CA VAL A 142 -2.54 8.80 -17.93
C VAL A 142 -3.70 9.13 -17.01
N GLY A 143 -4.05 10.41 -16.96
CA GLY A 143 -5.22 10.91 -16.25
C GLY A 143 -6.06 11.84 -17.13
N PRO A 144 -7.20 12.32 -16.61
CA PRO A 144 -8.12 13.21 -17.32
C PRO A 144 -7.65 14.66 -17.41
N VAL A 145 -6.49 14.95 -16.83
CA VAL A 145 -5.92 16.29 -16.71
C VAL A 145 -4.41 16.17 -16.70
N ASP A 146 -3.75 17.13 -17.31
CA ASP A 146 -2.30 17.31 -17.17
C ASP A 146 -1.96 18.67 -16.51
N TYR A 147 -0.73 18.79 -16.01
CA TYR A 147 -0.24 19.95 -15.26
C TYR A 147 1.13 20.41 -15.79
N ASP A 148 1.19 21.63 -16.31
CA ASP A 148 2.40 22.19 -16.92
C ASP A 148 3.44 22.59 -15.87
N VAL A 149 4.58 21.92 -15.86
CA VAL A 149 5.66 22.15 -14.88
C VAL A 149 6.29 23.54 -15.08
N ASP A 150 6.38 24.01 -16.33
CA ASP A 150 7.03 25.28 -16.68
C ASP A 150 6.12 26.49 -16.39
N ASN A 151 4.81 26.26 -16.26
CA ASN A 151 3.81 27.29 -15.97
C ASN A 151 3.17 27.11 -14.58
N GLY A 152 3.99 26.78 -13.58
CA GLY A 152 3.56 26.73 -12.17
C GLY A 152 2.49 25.69 -11.88
N PHE A 153 2.52 24.55 -12.57
CA PHE A 153 1.51 23.47 -12.50
C PHE A 153 0.11 23.92 -12.93
N ALA A 154 0.01 24.86 -13.86
CA ALA A 154 -1.26 25.21 -14.48
C ALA A 154 -1.90 23.99 -15.15
N LYS A 155 -3.22 23.86 -14.98
CA LYS A 155 -4.01 22.80 -15.61
C LYS A 155 -3.97 22.93 -17.14
N THR A 156 -3.77 21.84 -17.86
CA THR A 156 -3.76 21.82 -19.34
C THR A 156 -4.76 20.82 -19.92
N ASP A 157 -5.06 20.99 -21.21
CA ASP A 157 -5.97 20.13 -21.99
C ASP A 157 -5.26 18.90 -22.59
N LEU A 158 -3.96 18.68 -22.29
CA LEU A 158 -3.15 17.58 -22.84
C LEU A 158 -3.48 16.21 -22.21
N GLY A 159 -4.24 16.16 -21.11
CA GLY A 159 -4.67 14.95 -20.43
C GLY A 159 -6.02 14.40 -20.92
N GLN A 160 -6.22 14.15 -22.22
CA GLN A 160 -7.55 13.77 -22.77
C GLN A 160 -7.98 12.31 -22.52
N GLY A 161 -7.50 11.66 -21.46
CA GLY A 161 -8.01 10.36 -21.03
C GLY A 161 -9.38 10.50 -20.35
N VAL A 162 -10.37 9.70 -20.71
CA VAL A 162 -11.69 9.75 -20.03
C VAL A 162 -11.67 9.19 -18.60
N ALA A 163 -10.60 8.49 -18.20
CA ALA A 163 -10.46 7.83 -16.90
C ALA A 163 -8.98 7.70 -16.47
N SER A 164 -8.74 7.37 -15.20
CA SER A 164 -7.42 7.02 -14.68
C SER A 164 -6.90 5.73 -15.33
N ASN A 165 -5.68 5.75 -15.87
CA ASN A 165 -5.06 4.57 -16.48
C ASN A 165 -3.52 4.59 -16.41
N ALA A 166 -2.94 3.71 -15.61
CA ALA A 166 -1.51 3.41 -15.62
C ALA A 166 -1.20 2.29 -16.64
N LYS A 167 -0.66 2.65 -17.81
CA LYS A 167 -0.21 1.67 -18.82
C LYS A 167 1.08 0.96 -18.41
N LYS A 168 1.82 1.54 -17.46
CA LYS A 168 3.01 0.99 -16.81
C LYS A 168 2.93 1.26 -15.32
N LEU A 169 3.61 0.42 -14.53
CA LEU A 169 3.68 0.52 -13.07
C LEU A 169 2.33 0.35 -12.35
N ASP A 170 1.34 -0.21 -13.03
CA ASP A 170 0.04 -0.49 -12.44
C ASP A 170 0.11 -1.65 -11.43
N ILE A 171 -1.04 -1.92 -10.80
CA ILE A 171 -1.14 -2.93 -9.77
C ILE A 171 -0.92 -4.38 -10.26
N THR A 172 -0.97 -4.63 -11.57
CA THR A 172 -0.89 -6.00 -12.12
C THR A 172 0.44 -6.67 -11.82
N GLN A 173 1.53 -5.90 -11.78
CA GLN A 173 2.86 -6.40 -11.42
C GLN A 173 2.88 -7.01 -10.01
N LEU A 174 2.13 -6.40 -9.09
CA LEU A 174 1.95 -6.94 -7.75
C LEU A 174 1.07 -8.20 -7.82
N ALA A 175 -0.11 -8.11 -8.43
CA ALA A 175 -1.07 -9.22 -8.52
C ALA A 175 -0.45 -10.49 -9.12
N GLU A 176 0.27 -10.36 -10.24
CA GLU A 176 0.89 -11.47 -10.97
C GLU A 176 2.10 -12.08 -10.23
N SER A 177 2.75 -11.32 -9.35
CA SER A 177 3.78 -11.86 -8.45
C SER A 177 3.22 -12.62 -7.25
N CYS A 178 1.88 -12.66 -7.11
CA CYS A 178 1.13 -13.27 -6.02
C CYS A 178 1.36 -12.66 -4.62
N LEU A 179 2.33 -11.74 -4.45
CA LEU A 179 2.75 -11.16 -3.15
C LEU A 179 2.79 -12.23 -2.05
N GLN A 180 3.48 -13.33 -2.33
CA GLN A 180 3.66 -14.42 -1.37
C GLN A 180 5.13 -14.50 -0.97
N SER A 181 5.40 -14.39 0.33
CA SER A 181 6.75 -14.44 0.90
C SER A 181 6.67 -14.71 2.40
N ARG A 182 7.81 -14.72 3.09
CA ARG A 182 7.85 -14.64 4.54
C ARG A 182 7.47 -13.21 4.98
N GLY A 183 6.45 -13.12 5.83
CA GLY A 183 6.08 -11.90 6.53
C GLY A 183 6.84 -11.79 7.84
N VAL A 184 7.23 -10.57 8.21
CA VAL A 184 7.86 -10.26 9.51
C VAL A 184 7.10 -9.12 10.17
N MET A 185 6.56 -9.34 11.36
CA MET A 185 5.89 -8.32 12.16
C MET A 185 6.89 -7.61 13.07
N VAL A 186 6.89 -6.28 13.02
CA VAL A 186 7.49 -5.39 14.01
C VAL A 186 6.36 -4.73 14.79
N ASP A 187 6.18 -5.12 16.05
CA ASP A 187 5.08 -4.65 16.89
C ASP A 187 5.45 -3.35 17.61
N LEU A 188 5.20 -2.21 16.97
CA LEU A 188 5.47 -0.89 17.55
C LEU A 188 4.54 -0.60 18.73
N ALA A 189 3.31 -1.11 18.69
CA ALA A 189 2.32 -0.94 19.76
C ALA A 189 2.74 -1.63 21.06
N LYS A 190 3.47 -2.75 20.99
CA LYS A 190 4.10 -3.39 22.16
C LYS A 190 5.01 -2.43 22.94
N HIS A 191 5.69 -1.51 22.26
CA HIS A 191 6.66 -0.59 22.87
C HIS A 191 6.07 0.79 23.19
N TYR A 192 5.13 1.26 22.38
CA TYR A 192 4.60 2.63 22.49
C TYR A 192 3.09 2.73 22.74
N GLY A 193 2.38 1.60 22.74
CA GLY A 193 0.92 1.58 22.80
C GLY A 193 0.30 2.40 21.67
N ARG A 194 -0.77 3.13 21.99
CA ARG A 194 -1.48 4.02 21.04
C ARG A 194 -0.98 5.48 21.09
N ALA A 195 0.12 5.75 21.78
CA ALA A 195 0.68 7.09 21.81
C ALA A 195 1.21 7.49 20.42
N GLN A 196 1.04 8.77 20.06
CA GLN A 196 1.66 9.29 18.84
C GLN A 196 3.18 9.26 18.98
N LYS A 197 3.85 8.57 18.07
CA LYS A 197 5.31 8.40 18.11
C LYS A 197 5.90 8.35 16.70
N SER A 198 6.80 9.30 16.44
CA SER A 198 7.72 9.23 15.31
C SER A 198 8.83 8.21 15.62
N VAL A 199 8.83 7.10 14.90
CA VAL A 199 9.78 5.98 15.06
C VAL A 199 10.90 6.13 14.04
N GLY A 200 12.06 6.60 14.50
CA GLY A 200 13.27 6.68 13.70
C GLY A 200 14.10 5.39 13.69
N TYR A 201 15.27 5.44 13.08
CA TYR A 201 16.20 4.32 12.98
C TYR A 201 16.62 3.77 14.34
N ASP A 202 17.02 4.65 15.27
CA ASP A 202 17.50 4.22 16.58
C ASP A 202 16.39 3.57 17.42
N ASP A 203 15.13 4.01 17.25
CA ASP A 203 13.96 3.37 17.84
C ASP A 203 13.75 1.97 17.24
N LEU A 204 13.74 1.87 15.91
CA LEU A 204 13.55 0.61 15.20
C LEU A 204 14.62 -0.42 15.56
N MET A 205 15.90 -0.04 15.57
CA MET A 205 16.99 -0.97 15.91
C MET A 205 16.87 -1.52 17.33
N ARG A 206 16.48 -0.68 18.30
CA ARG A 206 16.21 -1.13 19.68
C ARG A 206 15.07 -2.13 19.75
N ILE A 207 14.00 -1.92 18.96
CA ILE A 207 12.88 -2.84 18.89
C ILE A 207 13.32 -4.18 18.28
N LEU A 208 14.01 -4.16 17.13
CA LEU A 208 14.51 -5.37 16.49
C LEU A 208 15.44 -6.17 17.42
N GLU A 209 16.33 -5.50 18.14
CA GLU A 209 17.23 -6.15 19.11
C GLU A 209 16.48 -6.74 20.30
N SER A 210 15.63 -5.94 20.96
CA SER A 210 14.91 -6.36 22.17
C SER A 210 13.90 -7.48 21.91
N ASP A 211 13.28 -7.46 20.72
CA ASP A 211 12.29 -8.46 20.30
C ASP A 211 12.92 -9.62 19.52
N ARG A 212 14.24 -9.58 19.31
CA ARG A 212 15.02 -10.59 18.56
C ARG A 212 14.44 -10.86 17.18
N ILE A 213 14.08 -9.78 16.49
CA ILE A 213 13.52 -9.82 15.13
C ILE A 213 14.68 -9.70 14.15
N GLU A 214 14.82 -10.67 13.25
CA GLU A 214 15.73 -10.54 12.12
C GLU A 214 14.91 -10.46 10.82
N ILE A 215 15.23 -9.45 10.04
CA ILE A 215 14.66 -9.17 8.73
C ILE A 215 15.71 -9.55 7.69
N GLU A 216 15.29 -10.30 6.68
CA GLU A 216 16.15 -10.75 5.59
C GLU A 216 15.63 -10.25 4.24
N ARG A 217 16.52 -10.32 3.23
CA ARG A 217 16.20 -9.94 1.86
C ARG A 217 14.96 -10.70 1.36
N GLY A 218 14.04 -9.98 0.72
CA GLY A 218 12.81 -10.54 0.15
C GLY A 218 11.67 -10.76 1.14
N ASP A 219 11.89 -10.49 2.44
CA ASP A 219 10.80 -10.44 3.41
C ASP A 219 9.81 -9.31 3.07
N ILE A 220 8.58 -9.46 3.57
CA ILE A 220 7.58 -8.38 3.62
C ILE A 220 7.47 -7.96 5.09
N VAL A 221 7.76 -6.69 5.39
CA VAL A 221 7.80 -6.19 6.78
C VAL A 221 6.51 -5.47 7.12
N LEU A 222 5.87 -5.86 8.22
CA LEU A 222 4.63 -5.27 8.70
C LEU A 222 4.87 -4.54 10.01
N PHE A 223 4.33 -3.33 10.13
CA PHE A 223 4.39 -2.53 11.36
C PHE A 223 3.02 -2.49 12.01
N HIS A 224 2.90 -3.08 13.19
CA HIS A 224 1.67 -3.03 14.00
C HIS A 224 1.72 -1.84 14.97
N THR A 225 0.70 -1.00 14.92
CA THR A 225 0.62 0.27 15.64
C THR A 225 -0.62 0.40 16.52
N GLU A 226 -1.51 -0.62 16.52
CA GLU A 226 -2.86 -0.63 17.12
C GLU A 226 -3.86 0.33 16.45
N PHE A 227 -3.49 0.98 15.34
CA PHE A 227 -4.38 1.89 14.63
C PHE A 227 -5.60 1.16 14.05
N GLY A 228 -5.41 -0.04 13.49
CA GLY A 228 -6.51 -0.84 12.92
C GLY A 228 -7.58 -1.19 13.97
N ASP A 229 -7.16 -1.64 15.16
CA ASP A 229 -8.08 -1.91 16.28
C ASP A 229 -8.75 -0.62 16.79
N ALA A 230 -7.99 0.47 16.96
CA ALA A 230 -8.53 1.77 17.34
C ALA A 230 -9.59 2.28 16.34
N LEU A 231 -9.40 2.00 15.05
CA LEU A 231 -10.35 2.36 14.00
C LEU A 231 -11.62 1.50 14.06
N LEU A 232 -11.48 0.19 14.29
CA LEU A 232 -12.63 -0.71 14.46
C LEU A 232 -13.52 -0.27 15.63
N GLU A 233 -12.91 0.16 16.73
CA GLU A 233 -13.60 0.68 17.92
C GLU A 233 -14.45 1.93 17.64
N LYS A 234 -14.13 2.71 16.59
CA LYS A 234 -14.94 3.87 16.17
C LYS A 234 -16.22 3.50 15.44
N ASN A 235 -16.42 2.23 15.09
CA ASN A 235 -17.66 1.73 14.46
C ASN A 235 -18.12 2.59 13.26
N ARG A 236 -17.20 2.87 12.32
CA ARG A 236 -17.42 3.65 11.09
C ARG A 236 -17.73 5.14 11.30
N GLU A 237 -17.54 5.65 12.51
CA GLU A 237 -17.70 7.07 12.85
C GLU A 237 -16.38 7.67 13.39
N PRO A 238 -15.30 7.63 12.60
CA PRO A 238 -14.03 8.19 13.04
C PRO A 238 -14.09 9.72 13.09
N ASP A 239 -13.62 10.29 14.20
CA ASP A 239 -13.30 11.71 14.27
C ASP A 239 -11.97 11.97 13.54
N ALA A 240 -12.00 12.77 12.49
CA ALA A 240 -10.84 13.04 11.63
C ALA A 240 -9.66 13.64 12.43
N HIS A 241 -9.94 14.52 13.39
CA HIS A 241 -8.90 15.17 14.18
C HIS A 241 -8.18 14.16 15.08
N THR A 242 -8.94 13.30 15.77
CA THR A 242 -8.39 12.28 16.67
C THR A 242 -7.57 11.22 15.94
N LEU A 243 -7.94 10.84 14.71
CA LEU A 243 -7.21 9.79 13.98
C LEU A 243 -5.79 10.19 13.56
N HIS A 244 -5.51 11.46 13.31
CA HIS A 244 -4.17 11.91 12.92
C HIS A 244 -3.22 12.10 14.12
N GLU A 245 -3.72 11.95 15.35
CA GLU A 245 -2.99 12.24 16.59
C GLU A 245 -2.72 10.99 17.45
N ILE A 246 -2.92 9.79 16.89
CA ILE A 246 -2.75 8.52 17.60
C ILE A 246 -1.77 7.59 16.88
N CYS A 247 -1.23 6.65 17.66
CA CYS A 247 -0.40 5.54 17.21
C CYS A 247 0.95 5.95 16.60
N ALA A 248 1.86 4.97 16.55
CA ALA A 248 3.18 5.16 15.99
C ALA A 248 3.15 5.18 14.45
N GLY A 249 4.17 5.80 13.86
CA GLY A 249 4.47 5.74 12.43
C GLY A 249 5.97 5.91 12.22
N LEU A 250 6.47 5.45 11.07
CA LEU A 250 7.88 5.61 10.74
C LEU A 250 8.24 7.07 10.48
N ASP A 251 9.44 7.49 10.90
CA ASP A 251 9.95 8.84 10.61
C ASP A 251 10.56 8.88 9.21
N GLY A 252 9.76 9.26 8.20
CA GLY A 252 10.24 9.40 6.83
C GLY A 252 11.38 10.43 6.67
N SER A 253 11.57 11.32 7.65
CA SER A 253 12.63 12.34 7.62
C SER A 253 13.95 11.88 8.26
N ASP A 254 14.03 10.65 8.75
CA ASP A 254 15.25 10.06 9.30
C ASP A 254 16.07 9.37 8.20
N GLU A 255 17.15 10.02 7.78
CA GLU A 255 18.04 9.52 6.74
C GLU A 255 18.64 8.12 7.05
N LYS A 256 18.90 7.82 8.33
CA LYS A 256 19.40 6.49 8.71
C LYS A 256 18.33 5.43 8.53
N LEU A 257 17.07 5.78 8.79
CA LEU A 257 15.95 4.86 8.60
C LEU A 257 15.75 4.58 7.12
N LEU A 258 15.76 5.62 6.28
CA LEU A 258 15.67 5.48 4.83
C LEU A 258 16.82 4.62 4.27
N GLN A 259 18.05 4.85 4.75
CA GLN A 259 19.21 4.05 4.36
C GLN A 259 19.05 2.58 4.78
N TRP A 260 18.58 2.31 6.01
CA TRP A 260 18.29 0.95 6.46
C TRP A 260 17.24 0.25 5.59
N ILE A 261 16.18 0.96 5.18
CA ILE A 261 15.16 0.41 4.27
C ILE A 261 15.81 0.01 2.94
N SER A 262 16.67 0.86 2.36
CA SER A 262 17.41 0.53 1.13
C SER A 262 18.28 -0.72 1.30
N ASP A 263 19.02 -0.79 2.41
CA ASP A 263 20.01 -1.85 2.66
C ASP A 263 19.36 -3.20 3.01
N SER A 264 18.16 -3.16 3.62
CA SER A 264 17.41 -4.36 4.03
C SER A 264 16.99 -5.24 2.85
N LYS A 265 16.81 -4.65 1.66
CA LYS A 265 16.34 -5.33 0.43
C LYS A 265 15.07 -6.16 0.66
N VAL A 266 14.18 -5.65 1.50
CA VAL A 266 12.82 -6.19 1.67
C VAL A 266 12.00 -5.96 0.41
N ALA A 267 11.02 -6.82 0.17
CA ALA A 267 10.22 -6.75 -1.06
C ALA A 267 9.14 -5.67 -0.99
N ALA A 268 8.54 -5.49 0.18
CA ALA A 268 7.45 -4.55 0.44
C ALA A 268 7.35 -4.24 1.94
N MET A 269 6.66 -3.15 2.28
CA MET A 269 6.35 -2.78 3.66
C MET A 269 4.86 -2.48 3.79
N ALA A 270 4.26 -2.82 4.93
CA ALA A 270 2.87 -2.50 5.22
C ALA A 270 2.67 -2.10 6.69
N SER A 271 1.60 -1.39 6.98
CA SER A 271 1.20 -1.10 8.36
C SER A 271 -0.31 -1.10 8.55
N ASP A 272 -0.73 -1.14 9.80
CA ASP A 272 -2.12 -0.93 10.17
C ASP A 272 -2.54 0.54 10.28
N ASN A 273 -1.60 1.48 10.17
CA ASN A 273 -1.91 2.91 10.12
C ASN A 273 -2.23 3.38 8.68
N HIS A 274 -2.58 4.66 8.53
CA HIS A 274 -3.09 5.22 7.28
C HIS A 274 -2.03 5.73 6.30
N ALA A 275 -0.72 5.62 6.62
CA ALA A 275 0.34 6.21 5.79
C ALA A 275 1.71 5.49 5.85
N LEU A 276 1.87 4.43 6.65
CA LEU A 276 3.14 3.81 7.05
C LEU A 276 4.09 4.75 7.84
N GLU A 277 4.20 6.01 7.47
CA GLU A 277 4.94 7.08 8.13
C GLU A 277 4.05 7.99 8.99
N ILE A 278 4.66 8.76 9.90
CA ILE A 278 3.97 9.84 10.60
C ILE A 278 3.64 10.97 9.62
N TYR A 279 2.34 11.34 9.58
CA TYR A 279 1.84 12.45 8.80
C TYR A 279 0.92 13.36 9.65
N PRO A 280 1.08 14.71 9.59
CA PRO A 280 2.11 15.45 8.87
C PRO A 280 3.51 15.27 9.48
N THR A 281 4.55 15.42 8.66
CA THR A 281 5.94 15.38 9.13
C THR A 281 6.17 16.42 10.23
N GLN A 282 6.72 15.98 11.37
CA GLN A 282 6.95 16.84 12.54
C GLN A 282 8.17 17.76 12.41
N LYS A 283 9.02 17.58 11.37
CA LYS A 283 10.13 18.49 11.08
C LYS A 283 9.68 19.62 10.15
N PRO A 284 9.72 20.89 10.59
CA PRO A 284 9.29 22.05 9.79
C PRO A 284 10.07 22.28 8.48
N ASN A 285 11.20 21.58 8.28
CA ASN A 285 12.13 21.77 7.17
C ASN A 285 12.59 20.43 6.56
N ALA A 286 11.81 19.34 6.66
CA ALA A 286 12.11 18.14 5.89
C ALA A 286 12.07 18.52 4.39
N CYS A 287 13.24 18.67 3.77
CA CYS A 287 13.26 19.17 2.42
C CYS A 287 12.50 18.23 1.49
N CYS A 288 11.73 18.87 0.61
CA CYS A 288 11.46 18.43 -0.74
C CYS A 288 10.31 17.41 -0.93
N ALA A 289 9.87 16.63 0.06
CA ALA A 289 8.70 15.73 -0.08
C ALA A 289 7.73 15.83 1.10
N ALA A 290 6.42 15.89 0.83
CA ALA A 290 5.37 15.91 1.86
C ALA A 290 5.18 14.55 2.57
N LEU A 291 5.60 13.47 1.90
CA LEU A 291 5.63 12.09 2.40
C LEU A 291 7.00 11.49 2.02
N PRO A 292 8.06 11.80 2.81
CA PRO A 292 9.42 11.36 2.50
C PRO A 292 9.59 9.84 2.41
N LEU A 293 8.88 9.07 3.24
CA LEU A 293 8.97 7.60 3.19
C LEU A 293 8.37 7.06 1.90
N HIS A 294 7.19 7.57 1.50
CA HIS A 294 6.59 7.21 0.21
C HIS A 294 7.49 7.55 -0.97
N HIS A 295 8.11 8.74 -0.96
CA HIS A 295 9.07 9.12 -1.99
C HIS A 295 10.25 8.15 -2.05
N HIS A 296 10.80 7.76 -0.90
CA HIS A 296 11.93 6.83 -0.86
C HIS A 296 11.51 5.42 -1.32
N CYS A 297 10.47 4.85 -0.73
CA CYS A 297 10.01 3.50 -1.06
C CYS A 297 9.49 3.39 -2.49
N ILE A 298 8.46 4.15 -2.86
CA ILE A 298 7.77 3.96 -4.15
C ILE A 298 8.61 4.54 -5.29
N PHE A 299 9.00 5.82 -5.19
CA PHE A 299 9.66 6.51 -6.30
C PHE A 299 11.14 6.10 -6.46
N LYS A 300 11.94 6.03 -5.38
CA LYS A 300 13.37 5.68 -5.49
C LYS A 300 13.59 4.17 -5.56
N LEU A 301 13.03 3.40 -4.64
CA LEU A 301 13.33 1.96 -4.54
C LEU A 301 12.46 1.07 -5.43
N GLY A 302 11.27 1.55 -5.84
CA GLY A 302 10.28 0.70 -6.49
C GLY A 302 9.66 -0.30 -5.52
N MET A 303 9.47 0.10 -4.26
CA MET A 303 8.91 -0.71 -3.19
C MET A 303 7.43 -0.34 -2.97
N PRO A 304 6.49 -1.27 -3.17
CA PRO A 304 5.09 -1.02 -2.87
C PRO A 304 4.84 -0.91 -1.35
N ILE A 305 3.83 -0.11 -0.99
CA ILE A 305 3.43 0.17 0.39
C ILE A 305 2.02 -0.36 0.62
N GLY A 306 1.80 -1.00 1.77
CA GLY A 306 0.48 -1.41 2.25
C GLY A 306 0.00 -0.51 3.38
N GLU A 307 -1.24 -0.02 3.28
CA GLU A 307 -1.86 0.87 4.28
C GLU A 307 -3.12 0.26 4.86
N MET A 308 -3.40 0.59 6.12
CA MET A 308 -4.61 0.21 6.85
C MET A 308 -4.87 -1.29 6.91
N TRP A 309 -3.83 -2.09 7.12
CA TRP A 309 -3.98 -3.52 7.36
C TRP A 309 -4.57 -3.78 8.75
N TYR A 310 -5.25 -4.90 8.94
CA TYR A 310 -5.74 -5.30 10.27
C TYR A 310 -4.78 -6.29 10.93
N LEU A 311 -3.87 -5.79 11.77
CA LEU A 311 -2.74 -6.59 12.26
C LEU A 311 -2.91 -7.09 13.70
N GLY A 312 -3.83 -6.54 14.49
CA GLY A 312 -3.89 -6.76 15.92
C GLY A 312 -4.06 -8.22 16.36
N GLN A 313 -4.93 -8.98 15.69
CA GLN A 313 -5.13 -10.40 16.06
C GLN A 313 -3.86 -11.21 15.85
N LEU A 314 -3.17 -11.02 14.72
CA LEU A 314 -1.91 -11.69 14.42
C LEU A 314 -0.80 -11.22 15.37
N ALA A 315 -0.67 -9.91 15.61
CA ALA A 315 0.36 -9.34 16.48
C ALA A 315 0.27 -9.92 17.91
N ARG A 316 -0.93 -9.94 18.50
CA ARG A 316 -1.18 -10.54 19.83
C ARG A 316 -0.87 -12.03 19.87
N TRP A 317 -1.18 -12.76 18.79
CA TRP A 317 -0.84 -14.18 18.69
C TRP A 317 0.67 -14.40 18.61
N LEU A 318 1.36 -13.67 17.74
CA LEU A 318 2.82 -13.72 17.56
C LEU A 318 3.54 -13.39 18.88
N GLN A 319 3.13 -12.34 19.57
CA GLN A 319 3.66 -11.94 20.87
C GLN A 319 3.50 -13.05 21.91
N THR A 320 2.30 -13.61 22.06
CA THR A 320 2.02 -14.68 23.03
C THR A 320 2.86 -15.93 22.78
N ASN A 321 3.25 -16.17 21.53
CA ASN A 321 4.04 -17.34 21.12
C ASN A 321 5.53 -17.05 20.95
N GLY A 322 6.00 -15.82 21.26
CA GLY A 322 7.40 -15.44 21.09
C GLY A 322 7.89 -15.53 19.64
N ARG A 323 7.04 -15.19 18.68
CA ARG A 323 7.33 -15.24 17.23
C ARG A 323 7.16 -13.85 16.61
N SER A 324 7.78 -13.67 15.44
CA SER A 324 7.61 -12.47 14.61
C SER A 324 7.39 -12.80 13.13
N ARG A 325 7.62 -14.05 12.72
CA ARG A 325 7.60 -14.50 11.32
C ARG A 325 6.41 -15.40 11.02
N PHE A 326 5.92 -15.32 9.78
CA PHE A 326 4.76 -16.07 9.29
C PHE A 326 4.80 -16.19 7.75
N LEU A 327 3.99 -17.08 7.17
CA LEU A 327 3.72 -17.06 5.73
C LEU A 327 2.74 -15.93 5.45
N LEU A 328 3.09 -15.02 4.53
CA LEU A 328 2.17 -13.98 4.05
C LEU A 328 1.79 -14.25 2.60
N THR A 329 0.50 -14.13 2.29
CA THR A 329 -0.04 -14.08 0.92
C THR A 329 -0.94 -12.87 0.79
N ALA A 330 -0.59 -11.93 -0.09
CA ALA A 330 -1.28 -10.65 -0.19
C ALA A 330 -1.41 -10.11 -1.63
N PRO A 331 -1.85 -10.91 -2.62
CA PRO A 331 -2.05 -10.40 -3.96
C PRO A 331 -3.18 -9.36 -3.98
N PRO A 332 -2.98 -8.16 -4.53
CA PRO A 332 -4.09 -7.25 -4.84
C PRO A 332 -4.98 -7.83 -5.94
N LEU A 333 -6.10 -7.14 -6.24
CA LEU A 333 -6.89 -7.45 -7.43
C LEU A 333 -6.00 -7.32 -8.67
N ASN A 334 -6.14 -8.28 -9.59
CA ASN A 334 -5.56 -8.14 -10.93
C ASN A 334 -6.41 -7.16 -11.75
N LEU A 335 -6.17 -5.86 -11.54
CA LEU A 335 -6.94 -4.75 -12.11
C LEU A 335 -6.05 -3.87 -13.00
N PRO A 336 -5.90 -4.22 -14.30
CA PRO A 336 -5.07 -3.44 -15.23
C PRO A 336 -5.42 -1.95 -15.25
N GLY A 337 -4.39 -1.10 -15.26
CA GLY A 337 -4.52 0.35 -15.27
C GLY A 337 -4.67 1.01 -13.89
N ALA A 338 -4.86 0.24 -12.81
CA ALA A 338 -5.06 0.80 -11.48
C ALA A 338 -3.75 1.18 -10.79
N VAL A 339 -3.75 2.31 -10.07
CA VAL A 339 -2.58 2.83 -9.33
C VAL A 339 -2.50 2.32 -7.88
N GLY A 340 -3.42 1.45 -7.49
CA GLY A 340 -3.50 0.80 -6.18
C GLY A 340 -4.67 -0.18 -6.19
N SER A 341 -4.86 -0.96 -5.13
CA SER A 341 -5.98 -1.88 -5.03
C SER A 341 -6.29 -2.21 -3.58
N PRO A 342 -7.57 -2.45 -3.23
CA PRO A 342 -7.88 -3.18 -2.01
C PRO A 342 -7.24 -4.57 -2.05
N VAL A 343 -6.96 -5.11 -0.87
CA VAL A 343 -6.40 -6.45 -0.71
C VAL A 343 -7.00 -7.09 0.54
N THR A 344 -7.10 -8.43 0.54
CA THR A 344 -7.41 -9.21 1.73
C THR A 344 -6.20 -10.09 2.06
N PRO A 345 -5.17 -9.54 2.74
CA PRO A 345 -3.98 -10.29 3.02
C PRO A 345 -4.26 -11.40 4.03
N VAL A 346 -3.59 -12.54 3.85
CA VAL A 346 -3.69 -13.69 4.75
C VAL A 346 -2.31 -14.01 5.29
N ALA A 347 -2.20 -14.01 6.62
CA ALA A 347 -1.06 -14.58 7.32
C ALA A 347 -1.37 -15.99 7.80
N THR A 348 -0.40 -16.91 7.70
CA THR A 348 -0.52 -18.28 8.20
C THR A 348 0.70 -18.63 9.07
N VAL A 349 0.46 -19.21 10.26
CA VAL A 349 1.49 -19.51 11.30
C VAL A 349 1.59 -20.96 11.69
#